data_AF-A0A839SP65-F1
#
_entry.id   AF-A0A839SP65-F1
#
_cell.length_a   1.000
_cell.length_b   1.000
_cell.length_c   1.000
_cell.angle_alpha   90.00
_cell.angle_beta   90.00
_cell.angle_gamma   90.00
#
_symmetry.space_group_name_H-M   'P 1'
#
loop_
_entity.id
_entity.type
_entity.pdbx_description
1 polymer ?
#
loop_
_entity_poly.entity_id
_entity_poly.type
_entity_poly.pdbx_seq_one_letter_code
_entity_poly.pdbx_strand_id
1 'polypeptide(L)'
;MMIRRRSLLAVLAALGVGLTIGVAKPVAAAGSAAHAHMGHVMEAWKDTPEGKGLLPTAFGEADVAQKHVGLALKTPDDLASLQVHLRHVLHALDPAMEKSGPGLGYGLINAAEGASKHTGFAGGSGDASDNVKVHSEHVTTALNNAVAAAKAAEAEVEKGLAASSAADAKAAAEAVQALLVQAVDGKDANGDGSVSWQEGGLQQARQHMGFMYKGEGMEMPAE
;
A
#
# COMPACT_ATOMS: atom_id res chain seq x y z
N MET A 1 9.24 -36.93 -96.03
CA MET A 1 10.31 -36.45 -95.13
C MET A 1 9.69 -36.06 -93.80
N MET A 2 10.10 -36.76 -92.74
CA MET A 2 9.96 -36.48 -91.29
C MET A 2 8.59 -36.36 -90.60
N ILE A 3 8.34 -37.42 -89.83
CA ILE A 3 7.54 -37.63 -88.61
C ILE A 3 7.77 -36.54 -87.54
N ARG A 4 6.72 -36.19 -86.75
CA ARG A 4 6.73 -36.26 -85.26
C ARG A 4 5.38 -35.93 -84.61
N ARG A 5 4.85 -36.93 -83.89
CA ARG A 5 3.86 -36.81 -82.81
C ARG A 5 4.44 -36.05 -81.61
N ARG A 6 3.58 -35.39 -80.83
CA ARG A 6 3.66 -35.09 -79.36
C ARG A 6 2.54 -34.08 -79.04
N SER A 7 1.84 -34.05 -77.91
CA SER A 7 1.53 -34.94 -76.80
C SER A 7 0.41 -34.22 -76.04
N LEU A 8 -0.59 -34.94 -75.54
CA LEU A 8 -1.58 -34.40 -74.59
C LEU A 8 -0.88 -33.99 -73.29
N LEU A 9 -1.18 -32.80 -72.78
CA LEU A 9 -1.05 -32.47 -71.36
C LEU A 9 -2.38 -31.88 -70.89
N ALA A 10 -3.13 -32.68 -70.13
CA ALA A 10 -4.24 -32.23 -69.32
C ALA A 10 -3.68 -31.68 -68.00
N VAL A 11 -4.04 -30.44 -67.65
CA VAL A 11 -3.78 -29.87 -66.33
C VAL A 11 -5.08 -29.97 -65.53
N LEU A 12 -5.14 -30.93 -64.61
CA LEU A 12 -6.13 -30.95 -63.52
C LEU A 12 -5.76 -29.85 -62.51
N ALA A 13 -6.62 -28.85 -62.36
CA ALA A 13 -6.60 -27.95 -61.22
C ALA A 13 -7.51 -28.53 -60.12
N ALA A 14 -6.91 -29.06 -59.06
CA ALA A 14 -7.64 -29.49 -57.87
C ALA A 14 -7.97 -28.28 -56.98
N LEU A 15 -9.26 -27.99 -56.80
CA LEU A 15 -9.74 -27.09 -55.74
C LEU A 15 -9.60 -27.80 -54.38
N GLY A 16 -8.58 -27.43 -53.61
CA GLY A 16 -8.50 -27.76 -52.19
C GLY A 16 -9.31 -26.75 -51.38
N VAL A 17 -10.45 -27.16 -50.85
CA VAL A 17 -11.17 -26.41 -49.80
C VAL A 17 -10.43 -26.65 -48.49
N GLY A 18 -9.59 -25.68 -48.10
CA GLY A 18 -8.94 -25.66 -46.79
C GLY A 18 -9.91 -25.17 -45.73
N LEU A 19 -10.44 -26.08 -44.91
CA LEU A 19 -11.15 -25.73 -43.68
C LEU A 19 -10.11 -25.31 -42.63
N THR A 20 -9.87 -24.00 -42.48
CA THR A 20 -9.04 -23.47 -41.40
C THR A 20 -9.82 -23.53 -40.10
N ILE A 21 -9.47 -24.48 -39.21
CA ILE A 21 -9.88 -24.45 -37.81
C ILE A 21 -9.20 -23.23 -37.20
N GLY A 22 -9.97 -22.17 -36.97
CA GLY A 22 -9.51 -21.01 -36.22
C GLY A 22 -9.22 -21.43 -34.79
N VAL A 23 -7.94 -21.57 -34.44
CA VAL A 23 -7.53 -21.62 -33.03
C VAL A 23 -7.85 -20.25 -32.46
N ALA A 24 -8.89 -20.19 -31.62
CA ALA A 24 -9.18 -18.99 -30.84
C ALA A 24 -7.90 -18.65 -30.07
N LYS A 25 -7.32 -17.48 -30.36
CA LYS A 25 -6.26 -16.92 -29.52
C LYS A 25 -6.82 -16.80 -28.11
N PRO A 26 -6.05 -17.12 -27.05
CA PRO A 26 -6.50 -16.81 -25.70
C PRO A 26 -6.82 -15.31 -25.69
N VAL A 27 -8.06 -14.98 -25.34
CA VAL A 27 -8.44 -13.62 -25.00
C VAL A 27 -7.47 -13.21 -23.91
N ALA A 28 -6.63 -12.21 -24.17
CA ALA A 28 -5.86 -11.57 -23.11
C ALA A 28 -6.88 -11.20 -22.03
N ALA A 29 -6.74 -11.79 -20.84
CA ALA A 29 -7.65 -11.57 -19.74
C ALA A 29 -7.88 -10.06 -19.62
N ALA A 30 -9.14 -9.62 -19.63
CA ALA A 30 -9.46 -8.31 -19.11
C ALA A 30 -8.79 -8.23 -17.73
N GLY A 31 -7.95 -7.21 -17.49
CA GLY A 31 -7.13 -7.15 -16.29
C GLY A 31 -7.97 -7.38 -15.04
N SER A 32 -7.50 -8.24 -14.13
CA SER A 32 -8.24 -8.57 -12.92
C SER A 32 -8.51 -7.31 -12.09
N ALA A 33 -9.76 -7.12 -11.66
CA ALA A 33 -10.14 -6.00 -10.82
C ALA A 33 -9.47 -6.12 -9.44
N ALA A 34 -9.40 -7.35 -8.90
CA ALA A 34 -8.64 -7.65 -7.70
C ALA A 34 -7.16 -7.23 -7.83
N HIS A 35 -6.49 -7.63 -8.92
CA HIS A 35 -5.08 -7.27 -9.14
C HIS A 35 -4.88 -5.76 -9.35
N ALA A 36 -5.82 -5.07 -10.00
CA ALA A 36 -5.76 -3.61 -10.14
C ALA A 36 -5.81 -2.91 -8.77
N HIS A 37 -6.68 -3.36 -7.88
CA HIS A 37 -6.76 -2.82 -6.52
C HIS A 37 -5.54 -3.19 -5.66
N MET A 38 -4.95 -4.37 -5.85
CA MET A 38 -3.65 -4.72 -5.28
C MET A 38 -2.54 -3.75 -5.72
N GLY A 39 -2.50 -3.46 -7.03
CA GLY A 39 -1.57 -2.50 -7.60
C GLY A 39 -1.72 -1.09 -7.03
N HIS A 40 -2.95 -0.63 -6.75
CA HIS A 40 -3.14 0.67 -6.07
C HIS A 40 -2.52 0.71 -4.67
N VAL A 41 -2.58 -0.41 -3.95
CA VAL A 41 -2.02 -0.52 -2.59
C VAL A 41 -0.50 -0.52 -2.63
N MET A 42 0.12 -1.32 -3.51
CA MET A 42 1.57 -1.57 -3.46
C MET A 42 2.40 -0.81 -4.49
N GLU A 43 1.85 -0.50 -5.66
CA GLU A 43 2.64 -0.07 -6.81
C GLU A 43 2.45 1.41 -7.11
N ALA A 44 1.21 1.84 -7.37
CA ALA A 44 0.94 3.21 -7.78
C ALA A 44 -0.48 3.68 -7.45
N TRP A 45 -0.58 4.89 -6.91
CA TRP A 45 -1.82 5.63 -6.81
C TRP A 45 -1.64 7.00 -7.43
N LYS A 46 -2.68 7.51 -8.11
CA LYS A 46 -2.54 8.74 -8.91
C LYS A 46 -2.28 9.99 -8.07
N ASP A 47 -2.75 10.00 -6.83
CA ASP A 47 -2.68 11.17 -5.94
C ASP A 47 -1.50 11.09 -4.97
N THR A 48 -0.80 9.94 -4.90
CA THR A 48 0.37 9.80 -4.02
C THR A 48 1.62 10.44 -4.63
N PRO A 49 2.50 11.02 -3.81
CA PRO A 49 3.77 11.58 -4.23
C PRO A 49 4.65 10.55 -4.95
N GLU A 50 5.34 11.01 -5.99
CA GLU A 50 6.21 10.17 -6.86
C GLU A 50 5.49 8.99 -7.54
N GLY A 51 4.15 8.95 -7.51
CA GLY A 51 3.36 7.87 -8.10
C GLY A 51 3.49 6.53 -7.35
N LYS A 52 3.86 6.56 -6.06
CA LYS A 52 4.04 5.35 -5.23
C LYS A 52 2.71 4.67 -4.89
N GLY A 53 2.74 3.40 -4.49
CA GLY A 53 1.56 2.77 -3.89
C GLY A 53 1.13 3.45 -2.59
N LEU A 54 -0.12 3.22 -2.19
CA LEU A 54 -0.68 3.76 -0.94
C LEU A 54 0.07 3.25 0.31
N LEU A 55 0.38 1.95 0.38
CA LEU A 55 1.08 1.37 1.54
C LEU A 55 2.55 1.83 1.62
N PRO A 56 3.35 1.83 0.53
CA PRO A 56 4.67 2.47 0.54
C PRO A 56 4.64 3.94 0.95
N THR A 57 3.63 4.69 0.52
CA THR A 57 3.45 6.10 0.94
C THR A 57 3.21 6.21 2.44
N ALA A 58 2.35 5.34 3.01
CA ALA A 58 2.13 5.28 4.46
C ALA A 58 3.43 5.03 5.24
N PHE A 59 4.27 4.09 4.79
CA PHE A 59 5.59 3.86 5.41
C PHE A 59 6.50 5.08 5.33
N GLY A 60 6.56 5.75 4.18
CA GLY A 60 7.39 6.94 4.01
C GLY A 60 6.99 8.07 4.96
N GLU A 61 5.70 8.31 5.13
CA GLU A 61 5.19 9.32 6.07
C GLU A 61 5.41 8.90 7.53
N ALA A 62 5.21 7.61 7.87
CA ALA A 62 5.47 7.09 9.21
C ALA A 62 6.94 7.23 9.63
N ASP A 63 7.89 6.94 8.72
CA ASP A 63 9.32 7.10 8.95
C ASP A 63 9.70 8.56 9.23
N VAL A 64 9.11 9.51 8.48
CA VAL A 64 9.30 10.94 8.73
C VAL A 64 8.75 11.36 10.08
N ALA A 65 7.53 10.93 10.43
CA ALA A 65 6.93 11.18 11.73
C ALA A 65 7.80 10.63 12.88
N GLN A 66 8.28 9.39 12.76
CA GLN A 66 9.15 8.74 13.75
C GLN A 66 10.49 9.48 13.91
N LYS A 67 11.10 9.93 12.80
CA LYS A 67 12.32 10.75 12.84
C LYS A 67 12.08 12.05 13.59
N HIS A 68 10.99 12.76 13.31
CA HIS A 68 10.75 14.06 13.93
C HIS A 68 10.37 13.96 15.41
N VAL A 69 9.55 12.99 15.82
CA VAL A 69 9.32 12.79 17.26
C VAL A 69 10.61 12.39 17.98
N GLY A 70 11.47 11.59 17.34
CA GLY A 70 12.79 11.24 17.87
C GLY A 70 13.72 12.46 18.00
N LEU A 71 13.65 13.42 17.08
CA LEU A 71 14.38 14.69 17.18
C LEU A 71 13.82 15.58 18.30
N ALA A 72 12.50 15.65 18.46
CA ALA A 72 11.85 16.39 19.55
C ALA A 72 12.38 15.94 20.92
N LEU A 73 12.46 14.62 21.12
CA LEU A 73 12.91 14.00 22.37
C LEU A 73 14.41 14.12 22.64
N LYS A 74 15.22 14.62 21.68
CA LYS A 74 16.64 14.96 21.91
C LYS A 74 16.83 16.32 22.59
N THR A 75 15.80 17.18 22.58
CA THR A 75 15.80 18.49 23.24
C THR A 75 14.60 18.60 24.20
N PRO A 76 14.51 17.72 25.23
CA PRO A 76 13.31 17.55 26.04
C PRO A 76 12.95 18.76 26.91
N ASP A 77 13.88 19.68 27.14
CA ASP A 77 13.69 20.87 27.97
C ASP A 77 13.41 22.14 27.14
N ASP A 78 13.42 22.03 25.81
CA ASP A 78 13.15 23.13 24.88
C ASP A 78 11.74 23.00 24.29
N LEU A 79 10.79 23.75 24.86
CA LEU A 79 9.40 23.77 24.41
C LEU A 79 9.28 24.18 22.93
N ALA A 80 10.06 25.16 22.47
CA ALA A 80 9.97 25.63 21.10
C ALA A 80 10.45 24.56 20.13
N SER A 81 11.56 23.88 20.44
CA SER A 81 12.08 22.75 19.65
C SER A 81 11.10 21.58 19.62
N LEU A 82 10.52 21.20 20.77
CA LEU A 82 9.48 20.17 20.86
C LEU A 82 8.29 20.49 19.94
N GLN A 83 7.78 21.72 20.01
CA GLN A 83 6.63 22.14 19.19
C GLN A 83 6.96 22.22 17.70
N VAL A 84 8.18 22.60 17.31
CA VAL A 84 8.63 22.57 15.90
C VAL A 84 8.57 21.14 15.37
N HIS A 85 9.15 20.20 16.10
CA HIS A 85 9.16 18.81 15.65
C HIS A 85 7.79 18.14 15.71
N LEU A 86 6.94 18.49 16.68
CA LEU A 86 5.55 18.04 16.72
C LEU A 86 4.73 18.55 15.53
N ARG A 87 4.95 19.79 15.04
CA ARG A 87 4.33 20.24 13.78
C ARG A 87 4.78 19.41 12.58
N HIS A 88 6.06 19.05 12.51
CA HIS A 88 6.55 18.16 11.44
C HIS A 88 5.90 16.76 11.52
N VAL A 89 5.70 16.23 12.73
CA VAL A 89 4.93 15.00 12.91
C VAL A 89 3.49 15.19 12.43
N LEU A 90 2.83 16.30 12.79
CA LEU A 90 1.46 16.58 12.36
C LEU A 90 1.35 16.62 10.84
N HIS A 91 2.30 17.26 10.16
CA HIS A 91 2.32 17.29 8.69
C HIS A 91 2.43 15.88 8.09
N ALA A 92 3.31 15.04 8.62
CA ALA A 92 3.48 13.68 8.15
C ALA A 92 2.27 12.78 8.48
N LEU A 93 1.54 13.05 9.56
CA LEU A 93 0.31 12.32 9.91
C LEU A 93 -0.87 12.76 9.03
N ASP A 94 -1.14 14.06 9.02
CA ASP A 94 -2.24 14.72 8.33
C ASP A 94 -1.87 16.14 7.81
N PRO A 95 -1.49 16.26 6.54
CA PRO A 95 -1.23 17.54 5.89
C PRO A 95 -2.43 18.51 5.85
N ALA A 96 -3.66 18.04 6.10
CA ALA A 96 -4.82 18.93 6.21
C ALA A 96 -4.79 19.77 7.49
N MET A 97 -4.19 19.24 8.56
CA MET A 97 -4.04 19.89 9.87
C MET A 97 -2.78 20.75 9.96
N GLU A 98 -1.67 20.30 9.35
CA GLU A 98 -0.45 21.09 9.19
C GLU A 98 0.01 21.06 7.74
N LYS A 99 -0.13 22.19 7.03
CA LYS A 99 0.06 22.25 5.57
C LYS A 99 1.51 22.11 5.12
N SER A 100 2.46 22.40 6.01
CA SER A 100 3.87 22.45 5.65
C SER A 100 4.73 21.69 6.64
N GLY A 101 5.61 20.85 6.11
CA GLY A 101 6.58 20.13 6.89
C GLY A 101 7.41 19.20 6.00
N PRO A 102 8.40 18.52 6.60
CA PRO A 102 9.04 17.38 5.96
C PRO A 102 8.03 16.23 5.87
N GLY A 103 8.10 15.46 4.80
CA GLY A 103 7.14 14.41 4.48
C GLY A 103 7.00 14.27 2.98
N LEU A 104 6.16 13.33 2.56
CA LEU A 104 5.75 13.22 1.16
C LEU A 104 4.61 14.21 0.85
N GLY A 105 3.89 14.67 1.89
CA GLY A 105 2.79 15.63 1.78
C GLY A 105 1.45 14.96 1.47
N TYR A 106 1.33 13.65 1.71
CA TYR A 106 0.09 12.88 1.52
C TYR A 106 -0.58 12.50 2.84
N GLY A 107 0.22 12.33 3.90
CA GLY A 107 -0.24 11.95 5.23
C GLY A 107 -0.33 10.44 5.43
N LEU A 108 0.22 9.95 6.54
CA LEU A 108 0.12 8.56 6.99
C LEU A 108 -1.34 8.10 7.07
N ILE A 109 -2.21 8.91 7.68
CA ILE A 109 -3.62 8.53 7.91
C ILE A 109 -4.33 8.32 6.58
N ASN A 110 -4.23 9.30 5.67
CA ASN A 110 -4.86 9.24 4.35
C ASN A 110 -4.29 8.09 3.49
N ALA A 111 -2.98 7.85 3.53
CA ALA A 111 -2.34 6.73 2.84
C ALA A 111 -2.85 5.37 3.35
N ALA A 112 -2.88 5.17 4.66
CA ALA A 112 -3.31 3.90 5.27
C ALA A 112 -4.82 3.66 5.09
N GLU A 113 -5.66 4.70 5.19
CA GLU A 113 -7.10 4.60 4.90
C GLU A 113 -7.35 4.24 3.43
N GLY A 114 -6.64 4.88 2.50
CA GLY A 114 -6.70 4.57 1.08
C GLY A 114 -6.28 3.12 0.80
N ALA A 115 -5.17 2.68 1.39
CA ALA A 115 -4.70 1.30 1.28
C ALA A 115 -5.76 0.33 1.80
N SER A 116 -6.35 0.58 2.98
CA SER A 116 -7.38 -0.28 3.58
C SER A 116 -8.58 -0.42 2.65
N LYS A 117 -9.05 0.71 2.12
CA LYS A 117 -10.16 0.75 1.16
C LYS A 117 -9.87 -0.07 -0.09
N HIS A 118 -8.70 0.10 -0.71
CA HIS A 118 -8.35 -0.63 -1.93
C HIS A 118 -8.12 -2.12 -1.67
N THR A 119 -7.54 -2.50 -0.55
CA THR A 119 -7.45 -3.92 -0.18
C THR A 119 -8.83 -4.54 0.02
N GLY A 120 -9.77 -3.82 0.65
CA GLY A 120 -11.15 -4.27 0.77
C GLY A 120 -11.84 -4.43 -0.59
N PHE A 121 -11.58 -3.55 -1.55
CA PHE A 121 -12.08 -3.70 -2.92
C PHE A 121 -11.46 -4.91 -3.63
N ALA A 122 -10.16 -5.18 -3.43
CA ALA A 122 -9.52 -6.37 -3.97
C ALA A 122 -10.20 -7.65 -3.46
N GLY A 123 -10.42 -7.77 -2.15
CA GLY A 123 -11.13 -8.89 -1.51
C GLY A 123 -12.59 -9.04 -1.95
N GLY A 124 -13.29 -7.91 -2.15
CA GLY A 124 -14.70 -7.88 -2.54
C GLY A 124 -14.95 -8.01 -4.04
N SER A 125 -13.92 -8.07 -4.87
CA SER A 125 -14.07 -8.15 -6.32
C SER A 125 -14.63 -9.52 -6.74
N GLY A 126 -15.47 -9.54 -7.78
CA GLY A 126 -16.13 -10.78 -8.24
C GLY A 126 -15.14 -11.83 -8.78
N ASP A 127 -13.95 -11.40 -9.17
CA ASP A 127 -12.82 -12.22 -9.62
C ASP A 127 -11.78 -12.49 -8.52
N ALA A 128 -12.03 -12.08 -7.27
CA ALA A 128 -11.12 -12.32 -6.16
C ALA A 128 -10.99 -13.82 -5.86
N SER A 129 -9.75 -14.31 -5.86
CA SER A 129 -9.42 -15.65 -5.42
C SER A 129 -9.65 -15.82 -3.90
N ASP A 130 -9.66 -17.06 -3.41
CA ASP A 130 -9.75 -17.31 -1.98
C ASP A 130 -8.52 -16.76 -1.22
N ASN A 131 -7.35 -16.78 -1.87
CA ASN A 131 -6.13 -16.16 -1.36
C ASN A 131 -6.29 -14.65 -1.17
N VAL A 132 -6.85 -13.96 -2.17
CA VAL A 132 -7.13 -12.52 -2.09
C VAL A 132 -8.15 -12.22 -1.00
N LYS A 133 -9.24 -12.99 -0.91
CA LYS A 133 -10.27 -12.79 0.13
C LYS A 133 -9.70 -12.91 1.54
N VAL A 134 -9.01 -14.01 1.84
CA VAL A 134 -8.45 -14.27 3.18
C VAL A 134 -7.44 -13.19 3.57
N HIS A 135 -6.47 -12.88 2.71
CA HIS A 135 -5.44 -11.93 3.08
C HIS A 135 -5.93 -10.48 3.05
N SER A 136 -6.95 -10.15 2.27
CA SER A 136 -7.55 -8.81 2.32
C SER A 136 -8.13 -8.47 3.69
N GLU A 137 -8.74 -9.42 4.39
CA GLU A 137 -9.26 -9.23 5.74
C GLU A 137 -8.13 -8.92 6.73
N HIS A 138 -7.02 -9.64 6.64
CA HIS A 138 -5.87 -9.44 7.52
C HIS A 138 -5.20 -8.08 7.27
N VAL A 139 -5.01 -7.72 6.00
CA VAL A 139 -4.41 -6.43 5.61
C VAL A 139 -5.30 -5.26 6.05
N THR A 140 -6.61 -5.33 5.78
CA THR A 140 -7.54 -4.27 6.19
C THR A 140 -7.60 -4.09 7.69
N THR A 141 -7.59 -5.19 8.46
CA THR A 141 -7.54 -5.13 9.93
C THR A 141 -6.27 -4.42 10.42
N ALA A 142 -5.10 -4.82 9.93
CA ALA A 142 -3.83 -4.22 10.33
C ALA A 142 -3.73 -2.74 9.92
N LEU A 143 -4.24 -2.36 8.74
CA LEU A 143 -4.30 -0.96 8.31
C LEU A 143 -5.24 -0.12 9.16
N ASN A 144 -6.39 -0.66 9.56
CA ASN A 144 -7.34 0.05 10.42
C ASN A 144 -6.76 0.29 11.82
N ASN A 145 -5.99 -0.67 12.36
CA ASN A 145 -5.22 -0.48 13.59
C ASN A 145 -4.16 0.61 13.44
N ALA A 146 -3.42 0.62 12.33
CA ALA A 146 -2.43 1.64 12.03
C ALA A 146 -3.07 3.05 11.97
N VAL A 147 -4.22 3.18 11.30
CA VAL A 147 -5.00 4.42 11.26
C VAL A 147 -5.46 4.84 12.65
N ALA A 148 -5.95 3.92 13.47
CA ALA A 148 -6.39 4.24 14.83
C ALA A 148 -5.22 4.74 15.69
N ALA A 149 -4.06 4.10 15.62
CA ALA A 149 -2.85 4.53 16.33
C ALA A 149 -2.35 5.89 15.81
N ALA A 150 -2.36 6.12 14.49
CA ALA A 150 -1.96 7.38 13.89
C ALA A 150 -2.90 8.55 14.29
N LYS A 151 -4.22 8.33 14.33
CA LYS A 151 -5.18 9.34 14.83
C LYS A 151 -5.03 9.62 16.32
N ALA A 152 -4.71 8.60 17.12
CA ALA A 152 -4.35 8.82 18.52
C ALA A 152 -3.05 9.64 18.65
N ALA A 153 -2.05 9.39 17.79
CA ALA A 153 -0.81 10.16 17.77
C ALA A 153 -1.08 11.62 17.38
N GLU A 154 -1.92 11.88 16.39
CA GLU A 154 -2.36 13.24 16.01
C GLU A 154 -2.97 13.99 17.20
N ALA A 155 -3.86 13.35 17.96
CA ALA A 155 -4.45 13.96 19.16
C ALA A 155 -3.41 14.28 20.24
N GLU A 156 -2.38 13.45 20.41
CA GLU A 156 -1.26 13.74 21.31
C GLU A 156 -0.37 14.88 20.78
N VAL A 157 -0.16 14.95 19.47
CA VAL A 157 0.54 16.08 18.83
C VAL A 157 -0.18 17.39 19.14
N GLU A 158 -1.50 17.45 18.98
CA GLU A 158 -2.29 18.65 19.30
C GLU A 158 -2.13 19.07 20.76
N LYS A 159 -2.12 18.12 21.71
CA LYS A 159 -1.84 18.42 23.13
C LYS A 159 -0.45 19.00 23.32
N GLY A 160 0.56 18.43 22.68
CA GLY A 160 1.93 18.92 22.75
C GLY A 160 2.12 20.30 22.13
N LEU A 161 1.36 20.62 21.07
CA LEU A 161 1.33 21.96 20.47
C LEU A 161 0.61 22.99 21.36
N ALA A 162 -0.43 22.57 22.09
CA ALA A 162 -1.14 23.43 23.05
C ALA A 162 -0.41 23.59 24.40
N ALA A 163 0.62 22.78 24.67
CA ALA A 163 1.36 22.80 25.92
C ALA A 163 2.05 24.15 26.18
N SER A 164 2.00 24.59 27.43
CA SER A 164 2.68 25.81 27.90
C SER A 164 3.99 25.52 28.63
N SER A 165 4.38 24.25 28.75
CA SER A 165 5.60 23.81 29.41
C SER A 165 6.32 22.75 28.59
N ALA A 166 7.65 22.74 28.65
CA ALA A 166 8.45 21.71 27.99
C ALA A 166 8.13 20.29 28.52
N ALA A 167 7.83 20.18 29.82
CA ALA A 167 7.46 18.91 30.45
C ALA A 167 6.19 18.30 29.83
N ASP A 168 5.13 19.10 29.64
CA ASP A 168 3.87 18.62 29.05
C ASP A 168 4.05 18.29 27.55
N ALA A 169 4.78 19.13 26.81
CA ALA A 169 5.09 18.88 25.40
C ALA A 169 5.95 17.61 25.21
N LYS A 170 6.90 17.36 26.11
CA LYS A 170 7.71 16.14 26.14
C LYS A 170 6.85 14.91 26.40
N ALA A 171 5.95 14.96 27.39
CA ALA A 171 5.05 13.84 27.70
C ALA A 171 4.16 13.49 26.49
N ALA A 172 3.63 14.51 25.80
CA ALA A 172 2.92 14.33 24.55
C ALA A 172 3.80 13.68 23.47
N ALA A 173 5.04 14.16 23.27
CA ALA A 173 5.97 13.58 22.31
C ALA A 173 6.33 12.11 22.61
N GLU A 174 6.45 11.72 23.88
CA GLU A 174 6.65 10.32 24.28
C GLU A 174 5.45 9.44 23.91
N ALA A 175 4.23 9.94 24.14
CA ALA A 175 3.01 9.24 23.74
C ALA A 175 2.89 9.11 22.21
N VAL A 176 3.21 10.17 21.47
CA VAL A 176 3.29 10.16 19.99
C VAL A 176 4.28 9.10 19.52
N GLN A 177 5.48 9.03 20.10
CA GLN A 177 6.48 8.02 19.72
C GLN A 177 5.95 6.60 19.92
N ALA A 178 5.34 6.31 21.08
CA ALA A 178 4.77 5.00 21.35
C ALA A 178 3.65 4.63 20.37
N LEU A 179 2.79 5.58 20.01
CA LEU A 179 1.69 5.37 19.07
C LEU A 179 2.17 5.20 17.63
N LEU A 180 3.23 5.91 17.21
CA LEU A 180 3.87 5.71 15.91
C LEU A 180 4.54 4.33 15.80
N VAL A 181 5.12 3.81 16.88
CA VAL A 181 5.60 2.42 16.92
C VAL A 181 4.42 1.46 16.75
N GLN A 182 3.31 1.67 17.47
CA GLN A 182 2.12 0.83 17.30
C GLN A 182 1.52 0.91 15.89
N ALA A 183 1.54 2.08 15.25
CA ALA A 183 1.04 2.24 13.89
C ALA A 183 1.85 1.42 12.87
N VAL A 184 3.17 1.32 13.06
CA VAL A 184 4.06 0.60 12.16
C VAL A 184 4.13 -0.88 12.49
N ASP A 185 4.47 -1.21 13.74
CA ASP A 185 4.81 -2.58 14.16
C ASP A 185 3.62 -3.35 14.75
N GLY A 186 2.52 -2.65 15.06
CA GLY A 186 1.39 -3.17 15.81
C GLY A 186 1.60 -3.15 17.33
N LYS A 187 0.67 -3.73 18.07
CA LYS A 187 0.70 -3.80 19.53
C LYS A 187 0.27 -5.18 20.00
N ASP A 188 1.18 -5.90 20.67
CA ASP A 188 0.84 -7.12 21.42
C ASP A 188 -0.15 -6.76 22.54
N ALA A 189 -1.44 -6.92 22.25
CA ALA A 189 -2.53 -6.50 23.10
C ALA A 189 -2.98 -7.64 24.01
N ASN A 190 -2.78 -8.89 23.59
CA ASN A 190 -3.13 -10.09 24.34
C ASN A 190 -2.00 -10.56 25.28
N GLY A 191 -0.77 -10.04 25.12
CA GLY A 191 0.39 -10.35 25.95
C GLY A 191 1.03 -11.70 25.65
N ASP A 192 0.84 -12.25 24.45
CA ASP A 192 1.38 -13.56 24.05
C ASP A 192 2.85 -13.49 23.58
N GLY A 193 3.43 -12.30 23.51
CA GLY A 193 4.81 -12.05 23.10
C GLY A 193 4.99 -11.92 21.59
N SER A 194 3.90 -11.88 20.83
CA SER A 194 3.90 -11.71 19.37
C SER A 194 2.86 -10.68 18.93
N VAL A 195 3.02 -10.15 17.71
CA VAL A 195 2.03 -9.29 17.09
C VAL A 195 1.40 -10.05 15.94
N SER A 196 0.16 -10.50 16.16
CA SER A 196 -0.67 -11.13 15.13
C SER A 196 -1.20 -10.11 14.12
N TRP A 197 -1.90 -10.57 13.06
CA TRP A 197 -2.53 -9.64 12.11
C TRP A 197 -3.67 -8.82 12.75
N GLN A 198 -4.35 -9.36 13.77
CA GLN A 198 -5.38 -8.67 14.53
C GLN A 198 -4.81 -7.50 15.35
N GLU A 199 -3.53 -7.60 15.70
CA GLU A 199 -2.77 -6.65 16.50
C GLU A 199 -1.81 -5.80 15.66
N GLY A 200 -1.72 -6.12 14.37
CA GLY A 200 -0.71 -5.61 13.46
C GLY A 200 -0.91 -4.16 13.06
N GLY A 201 0.18 -3.56 12.59
CA GLY A 201 0.23 -2.26 11.94
C GLY A 201 0.62 -2.39 10.47
N LEU A 202 1.31 -1.37 9.94
CA LEU A 202 1.75 -1.34 8.54
C LEU A 202 2.63 -2.56 8.16
N GLN A 203 3.45 -3.07 9.08
CA GLN A 203 4.33 -4.22 8.82
C GLN A 203 3.55 -5.50 8.54
N GLN A 204 2.52 -5.79 9.33
CA GLN A 204 1.65 -6.95 9.12
C GLN A 204 0.79 -6.75 7.86
N ALA A 205 0.31 -5.53 7.60
CA ALA A 205 -0.37 -5.21 6.34
C ALA A 205 0.52 -5.54 5.14
N ARG A 206 1.79 -5.14 5.18
CA ARG A 206 2.75 -5.42 4.11
C ARG A 206 3.06 -6.90 3.97
N GLN A 207 3.24 -7.60 5.08
CA GLN A 207 3.47 -9.05 5.08
C GLN A 207 2.32 -9.78 4.39
N HIS A 208 1.08 -9.45 4.75
CA HIS A 208 -0.10 -10.08 4.17
C HIS A 208 -0.35 -9.67 2.71
N MET A 209 0.01 -8.44 2.31
CA MET A 209 0.07 -8.09 0.88
C MET A 209 1.08 -8.97 0.13
N GLY A 210 2.23 -9.28 0.73
CA GLY A 210 3.21 -10.21 0.17
C GLY A 210 2.66 -11.62 -0.03
N PHE A 211 1.88 -12.14 0.93
CA PHE A 211 1.19 -13.42 0.76
C PHE A 211 0.14 -13.35 -0.35
N MET A 212 -0.60 -12.25 -0.43
CA MET A 212 -1.60 -12.02 -1.46
C MET A 212 -0.97 -12.03 -2.85
N TYR A 213 0.10 -11.26 -3.08
CA TYR A 213 0.85 -11.26 -4.34
C TYR A 213 1.38 -12.64 -4.70
N LYS A 214 2.05 -13.32 -3.75
CA LYS A 214 2.61 -14.66 -3.98
C LYS A 214 1.54 -15.68 -4.37
N GLY A 215 0.39 -15.66 -3.72
CA GLY A 215 -0.71 -16.59 -4.02
C GLY A 215 -1.36 -16.33 -5.38
N GLU A 216 -1.28 -15.10 -5.89
CA GLU A 216 -1.70 -14.73 -7.24
C GLU A 216 -0.61 -14.95 -8.31
N GLY A 217 0.56 -15.47 -7.92
CA GLY A 217 1.71 -15.62 -8.83
C GLY A 217 2.33 -14.30 -9.28
N MET A 218 2.11 -13.22 -8.51
CA MET A 218 2.64 -11.88 -8.74
C MET A 218 3.90 -11.67 -7.90
N GLU A 219 4.80 -10.79 -8.37
CA GLU A 219 5.97 -10.36 -7.62
C GLU A 219 5.67 -9.04 -6.90
N MET A 220 6.07 -8.94 -5.64
CA MET A 220 5.97 -7.69 -4.88
C MET A 220 6.92 -6.65 -5.50
N PRO A 221 6.51 -5.38 -5.63
CA PRO A 221 7.40 -4.32 -6.06
C PRO A 221 8.59 -4.16 -5.09
N ALA A 222 9.74 -3.79 -5.65
CA ALA A 222 10.94 -3.47 -4.86
C ALA A 222 10.73 -2.19 -4.04
N GLU A 223 11.44 -2.09 -2.92
CA GLU A 223 11.47 -0.88 -2.06
C GLU A 223 12.20 0.30 -2.71
#